data_AF-A0A439DPS0-F1
#
_entry.id   AF-A0A439DPS0-F1
#
_cell.length_a   1.000
_cell.length_b   1.000
_cell.length_c   1.000
_cell.angle_alpha   90.00
_cell.angle_beta   90.00
_cell.angle_gamma   90.00
#
_symmetry.space_group_name_H-M   'P 1'
#
loop_
_entity.id
_entity.type
_entity.pdbx_description
1 polymer ?
#
loop_
_entity_poly.entity_id
_entity_poly.type
_entity_poly.pdbx_seq_one_letter_code
_entity_poly.pdbx_strand_id
1 'polypeptide(L)' 'MAQPDNAASDGDRARLEALRDRLEEVLNDPQTTPRDLAAVSREYRQTVAALASLTPVQGTSKLDEIAARRRKRGA' A
#
# COMPACT_ATOMS: atom_id res chain seq x y z
N MET A 1 -17.17 11.96 19.90
CA MET A 1 -17.11 10.70 19.12
C MET A 1 -15.64 10.45 18.79
N ALA A 2 -15.04 9.44 19.42
CA ALA A 2 -13.64 9.08 19.23
C ALA A 2 -13.47 8.35 17.89
N GLN A 3 -12.36 8.59 17.20
CA GLN A 3 -12.02 8.00 15.91
C GLN A 3 -10.82 7.06 16.10
N PRO A 4 -11.01 5.72 16.18
CA PRO A 4 -9.93 4.77 16.41
C PRO A 4 -9.54 3.90 15.19
N ASP A 5 -10.05 4.14 13.98
CA ASP A 5 -9.88 3.21 12.84
C ASP A 5 -8.65 3.45 11.93
N ASN A 6 -7.87 4.52 12.14
CA ASN A 6 -6.77 4.86 11.21
C ASN A 6 -5.52 3.99 11.40
N ALA A 7 -5.13 3.69 12.65
CA ALA A 7 -3.90 2.94 12.93
C ALA A 7 -3.96 1.47 12.47
N ALA A 8 -5.15 0.84 12.51
CA ALA A 8 -5.35 -0.51 11.98
C ALA A 8 -5.24 -0.53 10.44
N SER A 9 -5.84 0.47 9.80
CA SER A 9 -5.78 0.65 8.34
C SER A 9 -4.37 0.91 7.83
N ASP A 10 -3.56 1.67 8.56
CA ASP A 10 -2.14 1.90 8.24
C ASP A 10 -1.30 0.62 8.40
N GLY A 11 -1.58 -0.20 9.41
CA GLY A 11 -0.92 -1.50 9.61
C GLY A 11 -1.27 -2.53 8.53
N ASP A 12 -2.54 -2.60 8.15
CA ASP A 12 -3.00 -3.47 7.06
C ASP A 12 -2.44 -3.04 5.71
N ARG A 13 -2.37 -1.73 5.45
CA ARG A 13 -1.72 -1.19 4.27
C ARG A 13 -0.24 -1.56 4.21
N ALA A 14 0.52 -1.32 5.28
CA ALA A 14 1.94 -1.65 5.34
C ALA A 14 2.19 -3.16 5.13
N ARG A 15 1.31 -4.00 5.67
CA ARG A 15 1.37 -5.46 5.47
C ARG A 15 1.11 -5.86 4.02
N LEU A 16 0.12 -5.26 3.36
CA LEU A 16 -0.19 -5.55 1.96
C LEU A 16 0.88 -4.99 1.01
N GLU A 17 1.50 -3.85 1.33
CA GLU A 17 2.65 -3.32 0.59
C GLU A 17 3.86 -4.26 0.69
N ALA A 18 4.20 -4.74 1.90
CA ALA A 18 5.28 -5.71 2.08
C ALA A 18 5.00 -7.04 1.34
N LEU A 19 3.74 -7.48 1.30
CA LEU A 19 3.34 -8.67 0.53
C LEU A 19 3.48 -8.45 -0.97
N ARG A 20 3.07 -7.28 -1.49
CA ARG A 20 3.23 -6.90 -2.90
C ARG A 20 4.70 -6.97 -3.30
N ASP A 21 5.58 -6.36 -2.52
CA ASP A 21 7.01 -6.28 -2.83
C ASP A 21 7.64 -7.68 -2.89
N ARG A 22 7.30 -8.57 -1.94
CA ARG A 22 7.75 -9.96 -1.95
C ARG A 22 7.24 -10.75 -3.17
N LEU A 23 5.99 -10.54 -3.57
CA LEU A 23 5.43 -11.20 -4.75
C LEU A 23 6.10 -10.68 -6.04
N GLU A 24 6.44 -9.40 -6.10
CA GLU A 24 7.18 -8.81 -7.20
C GLU A 24 8.62 -9.37 -7.30
N GLU A 25 9.30 -9.59 -6.17
CA GLU A 25 10.60 -10.29 -6.16
C GLU A 25 10.51 -11.68 -6.80
N VAL A 26 9.48 -12.46 -6.45
CA VAL A 26 9.30 -13.82 -7.00
C VAL A 26 8.95 -13.80 -8.49
N LEU A 27 8.18 -12.80 -8.95
CA LEU A 27 7.88 -12.62 -10.38
C LEU A 27 9.11 -12.27 -11.22
N ASN A 28 10.06 -11.56 -10.62
CA ASN A 28 11.31 -11.17 -11.27
C ASN A 28 12.43 -12.22 -11.14
N ASP A 29 12.25 -13.25 -10.31
CA ASP A 29 13.21 -14.34 -10.16
C ASP A 29 13.16 -15.30 -11.38
N PRO A 30 14.27 -15.42 -12.15
CA PRO A 30 14.33 -16.29 -13.32
C PRO A 30 14.31 -17.78 -12.98
N GLN A 31 14.48 -18.17 -11.71
CA GLN A 31 14.38 -19.56 -11.25
C GLN A 31 12.95 -19.97 -10.86
N THR A 32 12.00 -19.03 -10.84
CA THR A 32 10.61 -19.33 -10.49
C THR A 32 9.97 -20.20 -11.55
N THR A 33 9.37 -21.32 -11.14
CA THR A 33 8.74 -22.25 -12.09
C THR A 33 7.49 -21.61 -12.72
N PRO A 34 7.11 -21.98 -13.96
CA PRO A 34 5.90 -21.44 -14.60
C PRO A 34 4.61 -21.64 -13.80
N ARG A 35 4.55 -22.72 -13.01
CA ARG A 35 3.42 -23.01 -12.13
C ARG A 35 3.35 -22.02 -10.97
N ASP A 36 4.49 -21.74 -10.36
CA ASP A 36 4.60 -20.78 -9.26
C ASP A 36 4.35 -19.36 -9.77
N LEU A 37 4.87 -19.01 -10.95
CA LEU A 37 4.61 -17.72 -11.61
C LEU A 37 3.11 -17.45 -11.80
N ALA A 38 2.32 -18.44 -12.22
CA ALA A 38 0.88 -18.29 -12.39
C ALA A 38 0.15 -18.05 -11.06
N ALA A 39 0.56 -18.77 -10.00
CA ALA A 39 0.01 -18.60 -8.66
C ALA A 39 0.36 -17.22 -8.08
N VAL A 40 1.64 -16.84 -8.13
CA VAL A 40 2.18 -15.57 -7.65
C VAL A 40 1.56 -14.40 -8.41
N SER A 41 1.40 -14.50 -9.74
CA SER A 41 0.74 -13.47 -10.55
C SER A 41 -0.70 -13.22 -10.13
N ARG A 42 -1.42 -14.28 -9.75
CA ARG A 42 -2.82 -14.15 -9.29
C ARG A 42 -2.87 -13.47 -7.93
N GLU A 43 -2.02 -13.88 -7.00
CA GLU A 43 -1.94 -13.31 -5.65
C GLU A 43 -1.48 -11.85 -5.68
N TYR A 44 -0.55 -11.51 -6.56
CA TYR A 44 -0.10 -10.14 -6.79
C TYR A 44 -1.25 -9.24 -7.22
N ARG A 45 -2.05 -9.66 -8.22
CA ARG A 45 -3.24 -8.89 -8.66
C ARG A 45 -4.27 -8.70 -7.54
N GLN A 46 -4.48 -9.71 -6.69
CA GLN A 46 -5.38 -9.61 -5.56
C GLN A 46 -4.87 -8.63 -4.50
N THR A 47 -3.57 -8.66 -4.22
CA THR A 47 -2.91 -7.76 -3.26
C THR A 47 -2.98 -6.31 -3.73
N VAL A 48 -2.72 -6.06 -5.01
CA VAL A 48 -2.87 -4.73 -5.62
C VAL A 48 -4.33 -4.24 -5.55
N ALA A 49 -5.29 -5.12 -5.82
CA ALA A 49 -6.71 -4.77 -5.70
C ALA A 49 -7.11 -4.45 -4.25
N ALA A 50 -6.59 -5.19 -3.27
CA ALA A 50 -6.82 -4.92 -1.85
C ALA A 50 -6.20 -3.57 -1.44
N LEU A 51 -4.97 -3.27 -1.85
CA LEU A 51 -4.33 -1.97 -1.65
C LEU A 51 -5.13 -0.82 -2.26
N ALA A 52 -5.68 -1.00 -3.46
CA ALA A 52 -6.55 -0.01 -4.09
C ALA A 52 -7.85 0.18 -3.31
N SER A 53 -8.40 -0.89 -2.71
CA SER A 53 -9.60 -0.79 -1.86
C SER A 53 -9.36 -0.11 -0.51
N LEU A 54 -8.10 -0.10 -0.04
CA LEU A 54 -7.67 0.65 1.14
C LEU A 54 -7.47 2.16 0.85
N THR A 55 -7.95 2.67 -0.29
CA THR A 55 -7.88 4.10 -0.61
C THR A 55 -8.35 4.92 0.59
N PRO A 56 -7.51 5.82 1.14
CA PRO A 56 -7.96 6.74 2.16
C PRO A 56 -9.05 7.60 1.52
N VAL A 57 -10.20 7.73 2.19
CA VAL A 57 -11.23 8.70 1.81
C VAL A 57 -10.51 10.01 1.49
N GLN A 58 -10.57 10.43 0.23
CA GLN A 58 -9.99 11.70 -0.20
C GLN A 58 -10.75 12.85 0.49
N GLY A 59 -10.34 13.15 1.71
CA GLY A 59 -10.46 14.46 2.31
C GLY A 59 -9.04 14.85 2.65
N THR A 60 -8.54 15.93 2.06
CA THR A 60 -7.25 16.55 2.38
C THR A 60 -7.02 16.48 3.89
N SER A 61 -6.20 15.52 4.32
CA SER A 61 -6.00 15.29 5.74
C SER A 61 -5.28 16.51 6.27
N LYS A 62 -5.74 17.08 7.39
CA LYS A 62 -5.21 18.33 7.97
C LYS A 62 -3.68 18.28 8.16
N LEU A 63 -3.09 17.10 8.21
CA LEU A 63 -1.64 16.86 8.22
C LEU A 63 -0.94 17.28 6.93
N ASP A 64 -1.53 17.03 5.76
CA ASP A 64 -1.00 17.49 4.47
C ASP A 64 -1.07 19.02 4.35
N GLU A 65 -2.11 19.66 4.88
CA GLU A 65 -2.17 21.11 4.97
C GLU A 65 -1.06 21.71 5.87
N ILE A 66 -0.71 21.05 6.97
CA ILE A 66 0.35 21.51 7.88
C ILE A 66 1.73 21.32 7.24
N ALA A 67 1.96 20.19 6.55
CA ALA A 67 3.19 19.94 5.80
C ALA A 67 3.37 20.96 4.66
N ALA A 68 2.28 21.28 3.93
CA ALA A 68 2.27 22.31 2.90
C ALA A 68 2.54 23.71 3.47
N ARG A 69 1.94 24.08 4.62
CA ARG A 69 2.21 25.35 5.30
C ARG A 69 3.66 25.48 5.78
N ARG A 70 4.28 24.39 6.26
CA ARG A 70 5.69 24.39 6.65
C ARG A 70 6.61 24.61 5.44
N ARG A 71 6.34 23.92 4.31
CA ARG A 71 7.11 24.10 3.07
C ARG A 71 7.02 25.53 2.53
N LYS A 72 5.86 26.20 2.67
CA LYS A 72 5.66 27.60 2.25
C LYS A 72 6.34 28.64 3.16
N ARG A 73 6.73 28.28 4.39
CA ARG A 73 7.39 29.18 5.35
C ARG A 73 8.92 29.04 5.39
N GLY A 74 9.48 28.04 4.72
CA GLY A 74 10.91 27.78 4.66
C GLY A 74 11.58 28.17 3.33
N ALA A 75 10.89 28.94 2.48
CA ALA A 75 11.40 29.52 1.23
C ALA A 75 11.47 31.04 1.35
#